data_AF-A0A535ID14-F1
#
_entry.id   AF-A0A535ID14-F1
#
_cell.length_a   1.000
_cell.length_b   1.000
_cell.length_c   1.000
_cell.angle_alpha   90.00
_cell.angle_beta   90.00
_cell.angle_gamma   90.00
#
_symmetry.space_group_name_H-M   'P 1'
#
loop_
_entity.id
_entity.type
_entity.pdbx_description
1 polymer ?
#
loop_
_entity_poly.entity_id
_entity_poly.type
_entity_poly.pdbx_seq_one_letter_code
_entity_poly.pdbx_strand_id
1 'polypeptide(L)'
;MRRTLVLLTVLALAVRLALALPVTQPGYMDEAYYFVNATTLASGGGLSENFVWNYLAHPQGLPQPSNAYWMPLTSLVLAPALWLFGMNYRVAQLEMLALSALLVPLTYVVSLRTFGNVRWALTSAALMLASSFYLPYWAASDSFTL
;
A
#
# COMPACT_ATOMS: atom_id res chain seq x y z
N MET A 1 -16.98 15.77 15.12
CA MET A 1 -16.00 15.53 14.04
C MET A 1 -14.79 14.70 14.48
N ARG A 2 -13.97 15.14 15.45
CA ARG A 2 -12.76 14.41 15.89
C ARG A 2 -13.01 12.95 16.32
N ARG A 3 -14.03 12.70 17.16
CA ARG A 3 -14.40 11.34 17.60
C ARG A 3 -14.73 10.42 16.42
N THR A 4 -15.51 10.91 15.45
CA THR A 4 -15.88 10.16 14.25
C THR A 4 -14.66 9.75 13.43
N LEU A 5 -13.71 10.67 13.22
CA LEU A 5 -12.48 10.37 12.47
C LEU A 5 -11.64 9.30 13.16
N VAL A 6 -11.49 9.38 14.49
CA VAL A 6 -10.77 8.37 15.27
C VAL A 6 -11.46 7.01 15.15
N LEU A 7 -12.78 6.95 15.32
CA LEU A 7 -13.54 5.70 15.19
C LEU A 7 -13.43 5.09 13.79
N LEU A 8 -13.54 5.89 12.73
CA LEU A 8 -13.38 5.43 11.36
C LEU A 8 -11.96 4.92 11.09
N THR A 9 -10.94 5.60 11.60
CA THR A 9 -9.54 5.18 11.44
C THR A 9 -9.27 3.86 12.16
N VAL A 10 -9.71 3.73 13.42
CA VAL A 10 -9.54 2.50 14.21
C VAL A 10 -10.30 1.34 13.60
N LEU A 11 -11.54 1.56 13.16
CA LEU A 11 -12.33 0.55 12.47
C LEU A 11 -11.65 0.11 11.16
N ALA A 12 -11.18 1.07 10.35
CA ALA A 12 -10.49 0.77 9.12
C ALA A 12 -9.22 -0.04 9.39
N LEU A 13 -8.38 0.41 10.30
CA LEU A 13 -7.16 -0.30 10.67
C LEU A 13 -7.44 -1.73 11.16
N ALA A 14 -8.46 -1.92 12.01
CA ALA A 14 -8.85 -3.24 12.49
C ALA A 14 -9.29 -4.18 11.35
N VAL A 15 -10.11 -3.68 10.41
CA VAL A 15 -10.53 -4.45 9.24
C VAL A 15 -9.34 -4.79 8.33
N ARG A 16 -8.48 -3.81 8.04
CA ARG A 16 -7.30 -4.00 7.20
C ARG A 16 -6.34 -5.01 7.82
N LEU A 17 -6.09 -4.91 9.13
CA LEU A 17 -5.28 -5.89 9.87
C LEU A 17 -5.88 -7.29 9.78
N ALA A 18 -7.18 -7.45 10.04
CA ALA A 18 -7.84 -8.75 9.97
C ALA A 18 -7.70 -9.41 8.59
N LEU A 19 -7.78 -8.62 7.51
CA LEU A 19 -7.62 -9.08 6.13
C LEU A 19 -6.15 -9.37 5.77
N ALA A 20 -5.20 -8.63 6.34
CA ALA A 20 -3.78 -8.82 6.08
C ALA A 20 -3.17 -10.03 6.81
N LEU A 21 -3.71 -10.41 7.98
CA LEU A 21 -3.19 -11.53 8.79
C LEU A 21 -2.92 -12.85 8.04
N PRO A 22 -3.81 -13.35 7.16
CA PRO A 22 -3.55 -14.56 6.39
C PRO A 22 -2.54 -14.37 5.25
N VAL A 23 -2.27 -13.14 4.83
CA VAL A 23 -1.36 -12.82 3.72
C VAL A 23 0.05 -12.67 4.28
N THR A 24 0.91 -13.65 3.98
CA THR A 24 2.28 -13.72 4.54
C THR A 24 3.38 -13.54 3.50
N GLN A 25 3.00 -13.42 2.24
CA GLN A 25 3.88 -13.22 1.10
C GLN A 25 3.12 -12.48 -0.01
N PRO A 26 3.83 -11.88 -0.99
CA PRO A 26 3.20 -11.32 -2.16
C PRO A 26 2.27 -12.31 -2.88
N GLY A 27 1.04 -11.90 -3.16
CA GLY A 27 0.01 -12.69 -3.82
C GLY A 27 0.06 -12.63 -5.35
N TYR A 28 0.75 -11.66 -5.93
CA TYR A 28 0.88 -11.53 -7.39
C TYR A 28 2.15 -10.78 -7.82
N MET A 29 2.33 -10.67 -9.15
CA MET A 29 3.58 -10.24 -9.78
C MET A 29 3.99 -8.80 -9.37
N ASP A 30 3.09 -7.81 -9.50
CA ASP A 30 3.46 -6.39 -9.23
C ASP A 30 3.76 -6.17 -7.75
N GLU A 31 3.05 -6.89 -6.87
CA GLU A 31 3.32 -6.84 -5.45
C GLU A 31 4.72 -7.38 -5.12
N ALA A 32 5.10 -8.51 -5.74
CA ALA A 32 6.44 -9.07 -5.58
C ALA A 32 7.51 -8.11 -6.13
N TYR A 33 7.21 -7.41 -7.23
CA TYR A 33 8.10 -6.41 -7.83
C TYR A 33 8.45 -5.28 -6.85
N TYR A 34 7.43 -4.64 -6.28
CA TYR A 34 7.63 -3.56 -5.32
C TYR A 34 8.28 -4.06 -4.03
N PHE A 35 7.90 -5.24 -3.53
CA PHE A 35 8.53 -5.81 -2.35
C PHE A 35 10.04 -6.06 -2.55
N VAL A 36 10.45 -6.70 -3.65
CA VAL A 36 11.87 -6.96 -3.94
C VAL A 36 12.65 -5.66 -4.10
N ASN A 37 12.11 -4.68 -4.83
CA ASN A 37 12.77 -3.39 -5.01
C ASN A 37 12.87 -2.60 -3.70
N ALA A 38 11.85 -2.65 -2.84
CA ALA A 38 11.90 -2.05 -1.50
C ALA A 38 12.96 -2.71 -0.62
N THR A 39 13.07 -4.06 -0.64
CA THR A 39 14.10 -4.77 0.14
C THR A 39 15.52 -4.50 -0.38
N THR A 40 15.70 -4.39 -1.70
CA THR A 40 16.98 -4.01 -2.31
C THR A 40 17.38 -2.59 -1.90
N LEU A 41 16.44 -1.65 -1.95
CA LEU A 41 16.67 -0.28 -1.52
C LEU A 41 17.01 -0.22 -0.02
N ALA A 42 16.22 -0.88 0.81
CA ALA A 42 16.39 -0.91 2.27
C ALA A 42 17.70 -1.60 2.71
N SER A 43 18.27 -2.49 1.90
CA SER A 43 19.57 -3.13 2.13
C SER A 43 20.76 -2.34 1.55
N GLY A 44 20.52 -1.16 0.96
CA GLY A 44 21.57 -0.30 0.42
C GLY A 44 21.94 -0.57 -1.03
N GLY A 45 21.20 -1.43 -1.74
CA GLY A 45 21.39 -1.72 -3.16
C GLY A 45 20.93 -0.61 -4.11
N GLY A 46 20.27 0.43 -3.59
CA GLY A 46 19.75 1.54 -4.39
C GLY A 46 18.56 1.15 -5.28
N LEU A 47 18.26 1.99 -6.28
CA LEU A 47 17.22 1.74 -7.28
C LEU A 47 17.74 0.83 -8.40
N SER A 48 18.02 -0.42 -8.02
CA SER A 48 18.61 -1.43 -8.88
C SER A 48 17.88 -2.75 -8.70
N GLU A 49 17.68 -3.50 -9.79
CA GLU A 49 17.07 -4.82 -9.77
C GLU A 49 17.99 -5.86 -10.41
N ASN A 50 18.01 -7.06 -9.83
CA ASN A 50 18.85 -8.19 -10.25
C ASN A 50 18.02 -9.29 -10.94
N PHE A 51 16.93 -8.88 -11.58
CA PHE A 51 16.04 -9.73 -12.36
C PHE A 51 15.46 -8.91 -13.51
N VAL A 52 14.85 -9.60 -14.48
CA VAL A 52 14.13 -8.96 -15.59
C VAL A 52 12.64 -9.03 -15.30
N TRP A 53 12.02 -7.88 -15.04
CA TRP A 53 10.58 -7.75 -14.83
C TRP A 53 9.77 -7.96 -16.12
N ASN A 54 10.18 -7.29 -17.21
CA ASN A 54 9.58 -7.43 -18.53
C ASN A 54 10.60 -7.13 -19.64
N TYR A 55 10.27 -7.51 -20.88
CA TYR A 55 11.14 -7.34 -22.04
C TYR A 55 10.88 -6.05 -22.85
N LEU A 56 9.92 -5.21 -22.44
CA LEU A 56 9.60 -3.95 -23.13
C LEU A 56 10.75 -2.93 -23.05
N ALA A 57 11.59 -3.04 -22.02
CA ALA A 57 12.74 -2.17 -21.81
C ALA A 57 14.04 -2.64 -22.50
N HIS A 58 14.02 -3.73 -23.28
CA HIS A 58 15.21 -4.30 -23.94
C HIS A 58 16.43 -4.44 -23.00
N PRO A 59 16.32 -5.24 -21.92
CA PRO A 59 17.34 -5.34 -20.89
C PRO A 59 18.69 -5.79 -21.48
N GLN A 60 19.76 -5.06 -21.15
CA GLN A 60 21.12 -5.31 -21.67
C GLN A 60 21.95 -6.23 -20.76
N GLY A 61 21.48 -6.49 -19.54
CA GLY A 61 22.18 -7.28 -18.54
C GLY A 61 21.64 -7.01 -17.14
N LEU A 62 22.25 -7.64 -16.14
CA LEU A 62 21.94 -7.45 -14.71
C LEU A 62 23.21 -7.08 -13.93
N PRO A 63 23.13 -6.26 -12.87
CA PRO A 63 21.94 -5.53 -12.44
C PRO A 63 21.54 -4.43 -13.42
N GLN A 64 20.26 -4.05 -13.41
CA GLN A 64 19.72 -2.94 -14.20
C GLN A 64 18.96 -1.94 -13.31
N PRO A 65 18.70 -0.71 -13.78
CA PRO A 65 17.88 0.24 -13.02
C PRO A 65 16.51 -0.35 -12.69
N SER A 66 16.11 -0.29 -11.41
CA SER A 66 14.76 -0.67 -11.02
C SER A 66 13.74 0.40 -11.44
N ASN A 67 12.46 0.06 -11.34
CA ASN A 67 11.35 0.99 -11.55
C ASN A 67 11.32 1.66 -12.94
N ALA A 68 11.93 1.01 -13.94
CA ALA A 68 11.94 1.49 -15.32
C ALA A 68 10.56 1.37 -16.00
N TYR A 69 9.70 0.46 -15.52
CA TYR A 69 8.33 0.28 -16.00
C TYR A 69 7.29 0.84 -15.02
N TRP A 70 7.44 0.51 -13.74
CA TRP A 70 6.56 0.98 -12.67
C TRP A 70 7.25 2.03 -11.80
N MET A 71 6.57 3.15 -11.54
CA MET A 71 7.11 4.29 -10.77
C MET A 71 7.61 3.89 -9.37
N PRO A 72 8.66 4.53 -8.82
CA PRO A 72 9.35 4.04 -7.62
C PRO A 72 8.65 4.34 -6.29
N LEU A 73 7.56 5.11 -6.28
CA LEU A 73 6.96 5.63 -5.05
C LEU A 73 6.63 4.53 -4.05
N THR A 74 6.01 3.43 -4.49
CA THR A 74 5.68 2.31 -3.59
C THR A 74 6.93 1.73 -2.95
N SER A 75 7.97 1.41 -3.73
CA SER A 75 9.23 0.87 -3.18
C SER A 75 9.89 1.82 -2.18
N LEU A 76 9.85 3.13 -2.47
CA LEU A 76 10.38 4.18 -1.61
C LEU A 76 9.59 4.31 -0.30
N VAL A 77 8.27 4.17 -0.36
CA VAL A 77 7.40 4.21 0.81
C VAL A 77 7.64 2.98 1.70
N LEU A 78 7.82 1.79 1.13
CA LEU A 78 7.98 0.53 1.87
C LEU A 78 9.36 0.36 2.54
N ALA A 79 10.41 0.98 1.98
CA ALA A 79 11.78 0.77 2.39
C ALA A 79 12.11 1.17 3.85
N PRO A 80 11.60 2.28 4.41
CA PRO A 80 11.88 2.69 5.79
C PRO A 80 11.42 1.65 6.82
N ALA A 81 10.20 1.12 6.70
CA ALA A 81 9.72 0.07 7.61
C ALA A 81 10.59 -1.19 7.50
N LEU A 82 10.93 -1.61 6.27
CA LEU A 82 11.79 -2.76 6.03
C LEU A 82 13.19 -2.59 6.63
N TRP A 83 13.76 -1.40 6.51
CA TRP A 83 15.06 -1.06 7.10
C TRP A 83 15.03 -1.07 8.64
N LEU A 84 13.95 -0.58 9.26
CA LEU A 84 13.81 -0.47 10.72
C LEU A 84 13.41 -1.77 11.41
N PHE A 85 12.49 -2.54 10.81
CA PHE A 85 11.81 -3.66 11.47
C PHE A 85 12.10 -5.03 10.84
N GLY A 86 12.86 -5.05 9.74
CA GLY A 86 13.36 -6.27 9.10
C GLY A 86 12.74 -6.57 7.73
N MET A 87 13.48 -7.35 6.93
CA MET A 87 13.20 -7.60 5.51
C MET A 87 12.17 -8.73 5.28
N ASN A 88 10.96 -8.57 5.82
CA ASN A 88 9.89 -9.54 5.60
C ASN A 88 8.61 -8.85 5.12
N TYR A 89 7.74 -9.63 4.47
CA TYR A 89 6.55 -9.09 3.83
C TYR A 89 5.57 -8.44 4.82
N ARG A 90 5.41 -8.99 6.04
CA ARG A 90 4.54 -8.37 7.06
C ARG A 90 4.99 -6.96 7.44
N VAL A 91 6.30 -6.71 7.44
CA VAL A 91 6.86 -5.38 7.70
C VAL A 91 6.54 -4.42 6.55
N ALA A 92 6.64 -4.87 5.29
CA ALA A 92 6.22 -4.07 4.14
C ALA A 92 4.73 -3.68 4.21
N GLN A 93 3.87 -4.55 4.74
CA GLN A 93 2.45 -4.24 4.87
C GLN A 93 2.15 -3.10 5.87
N LEU A 94 3.06 -2.76 6.80
CA LEU A 94 2.78 -1.80 7.89
C LEU A 94 2.39 -0.41 7.38
N GLU A 95 3.14 0.11 6.41
CA GLU A 95 2.86 1.44 5.84
C GLU A 95 1.59 1.41 4.99
N MET A 96 1.33 0.34 4.24
CA MET A 96 0.11 0.18 3.45
C MET A 96 -1.13 0.02 4.32
N LEU A 97 -1.02 -0.68 5.44
CA LEU A 97 -2.07 -0.77 6.47
C LEU A 97 -2.41 0.61 7.05
N ALA A 98 -1.38 1.40 7.39
CA ALA A 98 -1.57 2.73 7.94
C ALA A 98 -2.20 3.68 6.92
N LEU A 99 -1.66 3.74 5.70
CA LEU A 99 -2.13 4.62 4.64
C LEU A 99 -3.54 4.25 4.16
N SER A 100 -3.82 2.97 3.93
CA SER A 100 -5.14 2.52 3.49
C SER A 100 -6.21 2.70 4.56
N ALA A 101 -5.85 2.63 5.85
CA ALA A 101 -6.77 2.95 6.94
C ALA A 101 -7.14 4.44 6.96
N LEU A 102 -6.22 5.34 6.58
CA LEU A 102 -6.46 6.78 6.48
C LEU A 102 -7.36 7.17 5.30
N LEU A 103 -7.48 6.33 4.27
CA LEU A 103 -8.38 6.60 3.15
C LEU A 103 -9.84 6.68 3.60
N VAL A 104 -10.27 5.87 4.57
CA VAL A 104 -11.66 5.87 5.07
C VAL A 104 -12.08 7.20 5.73
N PRO A 105 -11.37 7.73 6.75
CA PRO A 105 -11.67 9.05 7.32
C PRO A 105 -11.43 10.17 6.31
N LEU A 106 -10.49 10.04 5.37
CA LEU A 106 -10.30 11.01 4.29
C LEU A 106 -11.54 11.09 3.39
N THR A 107 -12.08 9.95 2.94
CA THR A 107 -13.32 9.90 2.16
C THR A 107 -14.49 10.51 2.93
N TYR A 108 -14.59 10.27 4.23
CA TYR A 108 -15.59 10.94 5.08
C TYR A 108 -15.44 12.47 5.03
N VAL A 109 -14.22 12.99 5.23
CA VAL A 109 -13.98 14.44 5.25
C VAL A 109 -14.27 15.07 3.90
N VAL A 110 -13.82 14.45 2.81
CA VAL A 110 -14.06 14.94 1.45
C VAL A 110 -15.56 14.97 1.16
N SER A 111 -16.27 13.87 1.39
CA SER A 111 -17.72 13.79 1.16
C SER A 111 -18.50 14.79 2.01
N LEU A 112 -18.12 14.98 3.29
CA LEU A 112 -18.75 15.98 4.15
C LEU A 112 -18.52 17.41 3.66
N ARG A 113 -17.31 17.73 3.18
CA ARG A 113 -16.98 19.07 2.65
C ARG A 113 -17.67 19.35 1.32
N THR A 114 -17.81 18.33 0.47
CA THR A 114 -18.44 18.48 -0.85
C THR A 114 -19.95 18.63 -0.76
N PHE A 115 -20.61 17.84 0.11
CA PHE A 115 -22.07 17.75 0.13
C PHE A 115 -22.74 18.35 1.37
N GLY A 116 -21.97 18.66 2.44
CA GLY A 116 -22.51 19.15 3.70
C GLY A 116 -23.40 18.14 4.45
N ASN A 117 -23.46 16.88 4.01
CA ASN A 117 -24.37 15.87 4.54
C ASN A 117 -23.62 14.73 5.24
N VAL A 118 -23.83 14.59 6.56
CA VAL A 118 -23.17 13.56 7.38
C VAL A 118 -23.55 12.15 6.97
N ARG A 119 -24.80 11.90 6.56
CA ARG A 119 -25.21 10.55 6.13
C ARG A 119 -24.46 10.14 4.87
N TRP A 120 -24.32 11.04 3.92
CA TRP A 120 -23.58 10.77 2.68
C TRP A 120 -22.10 10.56 2.98
N ALA A 121 -21.52 11.36 3.88
CA ALA A 121 -20.14 11.17 4.31
C ALA A 121 -19.89 9.81 4.97
N LEU A 122 -20.79 9.36 5.85
CA LEU A 122 -20.72 8.04 6.47
C LEU A 122 -20.89 6.91 5.43
N THR A 123 -21.84 7.04 4.50
CA THR A 123 -22.04 6.08 3.42
C THR A 123 -20.80 5.99 2.52
N SER A 124 -20.22 7.11 2.10
CA SER A 124 -19.00 7.12 1.30
C SER A 124 -17.83 6.45 2.03
N ALA A 125 -17.66 6.73 3.33
CA ALA A 125 -16.63 6.09 4.15
C ALA A 125 -16.86 4.58 4.30
N ALA A 126 -18.11 4.15 4.49
CA ALA A 126 -18.47 2.74 4.55
C ALA A 126 -18.18 2.02 3.22
N LEU A 127 -18.47 2.66 2.08
CA LEU A 127 -18.12 2.13 0.77
C LEU A 127 -16.60 2.05 0.57
N MET A 128 -15.82 3.03 1.05
CA MET A 128 -14.37 2.98 1.00
C MET A 128 -13.79 1.86 1.88
N LEU A 129 -14.35 1.66 3.06
CA LEU A 129 -13.98 0.57 3.97
C LEU A 129 -14.25 -0.79 3.30
N ALA A 130 -15.44 -0.95 2.72
CA ALA A 130 -15.97 -2.20 2.16
C ALA A 130 -15.81 -2.31 0.64
N SER A 131 -14.85 -1.63 0.03
CA SER A 131 -14.62 -1.67 -1.43
C SER A 131 -14.16 -3.07 -1.85
N SER A 132 -15.12 -3.96 -2.13
CA SER A 132 -14.93 -5.42 -2.21
C SER A 132 -13.86 -5.85 -3.19
N PHE A 133 -13.80 -5.20 -4.36
CA PHE A 133 -12.80 -5.50 -5.38
C PHE A 133 -11.37 -5.21 -4.88
N TYR A 134 -11.18 -4.15 -4.10
CA TYR A 134 -9.88 -3.71 -3.62
C TYR A 134 -9.52 -4.24 -2.23
N LEU A 135 -10.44 -4.93 -1.54
CA LEU A 135 -10.21 -5.49 -0.21
C LEU A 135 -8.89 -6.25 -0.03
N PRO A 136 -8.46 -7.14 -0.95
CA PRO A 136 -7.20 -7.87 -0.79
C PRO A 136 -5.96 -6.99 -1.04
N TYR A 137 -6.11 -5.86 -1.73
CA TYR A 137 -4.99 -5.03 -2.18
C TYR A 137 -4.67 -3.85 -1.24
N TRP A 138 -5.59 -3.46 -0.34
CA TRP A 138 -5.34 -2.30 0.53
C TRP A 138 -4.15 -2.46 1.49
N ALA A 139 -3.80 -3.68 1.85
CA ALA A 139 -2.63 -3.96 2.68
C ALA A 139 -1.46 -4.54 1.85
N ALA A 140 -1.66 -4.72 0.55
CA ALA A 140 -0.66 -5.30 -0.34
C ALA A 140 0.49 -4.34 -0.56
N SER A 141 1.69 -4.87 -0.80
CA SER A 141 2.88 -4.06 -1.11
C SER A 141 2.87 -3.61 -2.57
N ASP A 142 1.81 -2.91 -2.98
CA ASP A 142 1.58 -2.43 -4.33
C ASP A 142 1.16 -0.95 -4.35
N SER A 143 0.75 -0.46 -5.52
CA SER A 143 0.38 0.95 -5.71
C SER A 143 -1.11 1.25 -5.54
N PHE A 144 -1.98 0.32 -5.13
CA PHE A 144 -3.43 0.62 -5.04
C PHE A 144 -3.77 1.58 -3.89
N THR A 145 -2.96 1.59 -2.82
CA THR A 145 -3.17 2.46 -1.64
C THR A 145 -2.65 3.89 -1.82
N LEU A 146 -1.68 4.08 -2.72
CA LEU A 146 -0.97 5.35 -2.94
C LEU A 146 -1.58 6.14 -4.09
#